data_AF-A0A1V6LP25-F1
#
_entry.id   AF-A0A1V6LP25-F1
#
_cell.length_a   1.000
_cell.length_b   1.000
_cell.length_c   1.000
_cell.angle_alpha   90.00
_cell.angle_beta   90.00
_cell.angle_gamma   90.00
#
_symmetry.space_group_name_H-M   'P 1'
#
loop_
_entity.id
_entity.type
_entity.pdbx_description
1 polymer ?
#
loop_
_entity_poly.entity_id
_entity_poly.type
_entity_poly.pdbx_seq_one_letter_code
_entity_poly.pdbx_strand_id
1 'polypeptide(L)'
;MKFTAYKYKIIRYKASITKLLFWAGLLFFSIGFFLFFLNYKMPLVDDISNIVLSFILLGSIPFISSHIYQYFDYERIVFKKDGHLEINEEAIVINHSLNILYHEIKDIKFGIVAYYGQRINMFYKNPVEQKSLGIKNYISIATDSDIYKYNFKLESEVQFKELEQTIFELVQSEKLDHIDSKRRIKLVPARFKKTGEYKKFVIKQIVEKRIGCTEGLLLHGYNTDDEAFELRKKYCG
;
A
#
# COMPACT_ATOMS: atom_id res chain seq x y z
N MET A 1 -11.60 5.86 20.62
CA MET A 1 -10.66 5.56 19.51
C MET A 1 -9.63 4.50 19.94
N LYS A 2 -9.59 3.31 19.32
CA LYS A 2 -8.58 2.28 19.65
C LYS A 2 -8.26 1.38 18.44
N PHE A 3 -6.98 1.22 18.13
CA PHE A 3 -6.49 0.28 17.12
C PHE A 3 -5.26 -0.45 17.62
N THR A 4 -5.14 -1.74 17.30
CA THR A 4 -3.97 -2.56 17.66
C THR A 4 -3.51 -3.41 16.47
N ALA A 5 -2.20 -3.57 16.33
CA ALA A 5 -1.59 -4.41 15.32
C ALA A 5 -0.22 -4.93 15.78
N TYR A 6 0.17 -6.08 15.23
CA TYR A 6 1.53 -6.57 15.44
C TYR A 6 2.53 -5.85 14.54
N LYS A 7 3.64 -5.44 15.14
CA LYS A 7 4.78 -4.85 14.46
C LYS A 7 5.65 -5.94 13.85
N TYR A 8 6.15 -5.68 12.64
CA TYR A 8 7.03 -6.58 11.92
C TYR A 8 8.26 -5.84 11.41
N LYS A 9 9.39 -6.54 11.37
CA LYS A 9 10.61 -6.09 10.69
C LYS A 9 10.75 -6.86 9.39
N ILE A 10 10.76 -6.14 8.27
CA ILE A 10 11.04 -6.73 6.94
C ILE A 10 12.56 -6.92 6.83
N ILE A 11 12.98 -8.15 6.57
CA ILE A 11 14.40 -8.52 6.45
C ILE A 11 14.82 -8.48 4.99
N ARG A 12 14.05 -9.14 4.11
CA ARG A 12 14.31 -9.14 2.65
C ARG A 12 13.08 -9.51 1.85
N TYR A 13 13.05 -9.02 0.61
CA TYR A 13 12.10 -9.45 -0.42
C TYR A 13 12.69 -10.62 -1.22
N LYS A 14 11.85 -11.58 -1.61
CA LYS A 14 12.20 -12.68 -2.49
C LYS A 14 11.32 -12.65 -3.72
N ALA A 15 11.83 -13.22 -4.82
CA ALA A 15 10.99 -13.50 -5.98
C ALA A 15 9.86 -14.45 -5.57
N SER A 16 8.65 -14.11 -5.99
CA SER A 16 7.47 -14.96 -5.87
C SER A 16 7.63 -16.23 -6.70
N ILE A 17 6.85 -17.26 -6.39
CA ILE A 17 6.89 -18.52 -7.15
C ILE A 17 6.41 -18.25 -8.57
N THR A 18 5.37 -17.44 -8.75
CA THR A 18 4.88 -17.00 -10.07
C THR A 18 5.98 -16.36 -10.91
N LYS A 19 6.77 -15.44 -10.35
CA LYS A 19 7.90 -14.83 -11.08
C LYS A 19 8.95 -15.87 -11.46
N LEU A 20 9.29 -16.78 -10.54
CA LEU A 20 10.25 -17.85 -10.81
C LEU A 20 9.77 -18.77 -11.94
N LEU A 21 8.50 -19.18 -11.94
CA LEU A 21 7.90 -20.01 -12.98
C LEU A 21 7.89 -19.30 -14.34
N PHE A 22 7.52 -18.01 -14.37
CA PHE A 22 7.51 -17.22 -15.58
C PHE A 22 8.90 -17.14 -16.22
N TRP A 23 9.92 -16.76 -15.43
CA TRP A 23 11.28 -16.63 -15.93
C TRP A 23 11.92 -17.98 -16.30
N ALA A 24 11.63 -19.04 -15.54
CA ALA A 24 12.07 -20.39 -15.89
C ALA A 24 11.46 -20.85 -17.23
N GLY A 25 10.17 -20.62 -17.45
CA GLY A 25 9.51 -20.93 -18.71
C GLY A 25 10.11 -20.15 -19.88
N LEU A 26 10.33 -18.85 -19.71
CA LEU A 26 10.92 -17.99 -20.74
C LEU A 26 12.36 -18.40 -21.08
N LEU A 27 13.14 -18.84 -20.10
CA LEU A 27 14.49 -19.37 -20.31
C LEU A 27 14.47 -20.62 -21.19
N PHE A 28 13.64 -21.61 -20.86
CA PHE A 28 13.53 -22.84 -21.65
C PHE A 28 12.98 -22.58 -23.06
N PHE A 29 12.02 -21.66 -23.22
CA PHE A 29 11.56 -21.22 -24.53
C PHE A 29 12.69 -20.61 -25.37
N SER A 30 13.52 -19.78 -24.75
CA SER A 30 14.64 -19.12 -25.42
C SER A 30 15.71 -20.12 -25.86
N ILE A 31 15.99 -21.14 -25.05
CA ILE A 31 16.88 -22.26 -25.40
C ILE A 31 16.28 -23.07 -26.57
N GLY A 32 14.99 -23.44 -26.49
CA GLY A 32 14.30 -24.17 -27.56
C GLY A 32 14.29 -23.39 -28.88
N PHE A 33 14.03 -22.08 -28.83
CA PHE A 33 14.06 -21.21 -30.01
C PHE A 33 15.47 -21.08 -30.60
N PHE A 34 16.49 -20.97 -29.76
CA PHE A 34 17.88 -20.95 -30.20
C PHE A 34 18.28 -22.27 -30.88
N LEU A 35 17.93 -23.42 -30.30
CA LEU A 35 18.17 -24.73 -30.90
C LEU A 35 17.41 -24.92 -32.22
N PHE A 36 16.16 -24.43 -32.32
CA PHE A 36 15.40 -24.42 -33.56
C PHE A 36 16.11 -23.62 -34.65
N PHE A 37 16.60 -22.42 -34.30
CA PHE A 37 17.35 -21.57 -35.23
C PHE A 37 18.64 -22.24 -35.71
N LEU A 38 19.38 -22.88 -34.80
CA LEU A 38 20.59 -23.64 -35.14
C LEU A 38 20.26 -24.81 -36.07
N ASN A 39 19.23 -25.61 -35.77
CA ASN A 39 18.82 -26.72 -36.65
C ASN A 39 18.47 -26.24 -38.06
N TYR A 40 17.77 -25.11 -38.16
CA TYR A 40 17.31 -24.55 -39.44
C TYR A 40 18.44 -23.91 -40.26
N LYS A 41 19.40 -23.24 -39.62
CA LYS A 41 20.47 -22.49 -40.32
C LYS A 41 21.80 -23.23 -40.43
N MET A 42 22.11 -24.11 -39.49
CA MET A 42 23.38 -24.82 -39.37
C MET A 42 23.12 -26.23 -38.82
N PRO A 43 22.52 -27.14 -39.63
CA PRO A 43 22.30 -28.51 -39.19
C PRO A 43 23.65 -29.20 -38.98
N LEU A 44 24.07 -29.29 -37.71
CA LEU A 44 25.33 -29.91 -37.29
C LEU A 44 25.19 -31.44 -37.08
N VAL A 45 23.95 -31.93 -36.93
CA VAL A 45 23.57 -33.34 -36.67
C VAL A 45 22.22 -33.62 -37.34
N ASP A 46 21.88 -34.89 -37.58
CA ASP A 46 20.53 -35.33 -37.98
C ASP A 46 19.44 -34.73 -37.08
N ASP A 47 18.24 -34.59 -37.65
CA ASP A 47 17.08 -33.85 -37.13
C ASP A 47 16.95 -33.81 -35.59
N ILE A 48 17.29 -32.68 -34.99
CA ILE A 48 17.17 -32.44 -33.54
C ILE A 48 15.77 -31.94 -33.12
N SER A 49 14.76 -32.05 -33.97
CA SER A 49 13.40 -31.56 -33.71
C SER A 49 12.79 -32.08 -32.41
N ASN A 50 13.07 -33.34 -32.02
CA ASN A 50 12.59 -33.89 -30.75
C ASN A 50 13.17 -33.20 -29.52
N ILE A 51 14.44 -32.78 -29.59
CA ILE A 51 15.11 -32.04 -28.51
C ILE A 51 14.52 -30.63 -28.42
N VAL A 52 14.36 -29.95 -29.55
CA VAL A 52 13.72 -28.63 -29.64
C VAL A 52 12.31 -28.67 -29.04
N LEU A 53 11.50 -29.64 -29.45
CA LEU A 53 10.13 -29.83 -28.94
C LEU A 53 10.12 -30.06 -27.43
N SER A 54 11.07 -30.86 -26.90
CA SER A 54 11.20 -31.10 -25.47
C SER A 54 11.45 -29.81 -24.69
N PHE A 55 12.34 -28.93 -25.16
CA PHE A 55 12.58 -27.62 -24.53
C PHE A 55 11.35 -26.70 -24.59
N ILE A 56 10.63 -26.68 -25.71
CA ILE A 56 9.40 -25.91 -25.87
C ILE A 56 8.33 -26.39 -24.89
N LEU A 57 8.12 -27.71 -24.76
CA LEU A 57 7.15 -28.28 -23.82
C LEU A 57 7.56 -27.99 -22.36
N LEU A 58 8.83 -28.18 -22.02
CA LEU A 58 9.38 -27.86 -20.70
C LEU A 58 9.27 -26.38 -20.34
N GLY A 59 9.35 -25.47 -21.32
CA GLY A 59 9.12 -24.04 -21.12
C GLY A 59 7.63 -23.67 -21.01
N SER A 60 6.77 -24.34 -21.79
CA SER A 60 5.33 -24.07 -21.84
C SER A 60 4.64 -24.35 -20.50
N ILE A 61 4.97 -25.47 -19.85
CA ILE A 61 4.36 -25.87 -18.57
C ILE A 61 4.51 -24.79 -17.48
N PRO A 62 5.73 -24.36 -17.08
CA PRO A 62 5.90 -23.34 -16.05
C PRO A 62 5.39 -21.96 -16.52
N PHE A 63 5.50 -21.64 -17.81
CA PHE A 63 4.98 -20.38 -18.34
C PHE A 63 3.46 -20.28 -18.18
N ILE A 64 2.70 -21.29 -18.63
CA ILE A 64 1.25 -21.35 -18.46
C ILE A 64 0.88 -21.42 -16.97
N SER A 65 1.60 -22.25 -16.21
CA SER A 65 1.37 -22.38 -14.76
C SER A 65 1.50 -21.05 -14.04
N SER A 66 2.45 -20.19 -14.44
CA SER A 66 2.63 -18.86 -13.83
C SER A 66 1.39 -17.98 -13.98
N HIS A 67 0.71 -18.03 -15.14
CA HIS A 67 -0.49 -17.24 -15.41
C HIS A 67 -1.72 -17.69 -14.61
N ILE A 68 -1.77 -18.96 -14.22
CA ILE A 68 -2.84 -19.51 -13.37
C ILE A 68 -2.48 -19.31 -11.90
N TYR A 69 -1.26 -19.64 -11.51
CA TYR A 69 -0.80 -19.63 -10.13
C TYR A 69 -0.70 -18.22 -9.52
N GLN A 70 -0.53 -17.18 -10.36
CA GLN A 70 -0.47 -15.77 -9.91
C GLN A 70 -1.61 -15.35 -8.98
N TYR A 71 -2.82 -15.89 -9.19
CA TYR A 71 -4.00 -15.57 -8.39
C TYR A 71 -4.00 -16.22 -7.00
N PHE A 72 -3.16 -17.23 -6.79
CA PHE A 72 -3.01 -17.95 -5.53
C PHE A 72 -1.71 -17.60 -4.80
N ASP A 73 -0.71 -17.12 -5.53
CA ASP A 73 0.61 -16.80 -4.99
C ASP A 73 0.59 -15.55 -4.12
N TYR A 74 1.22 -15.67 -2.96
CA TYR A 74 1.43 -14.57 -2.03
C TYR A 74 2.79 -13.92 -2.29
N GLU A 75 2.90 -12.64 -1.95
CA GLU A 75 4.20 -12.01 -1.86
C GLU A 75 5.15 -12.78 -0.94
N ARG A 76 6.39 -12.97 -1.39
CA ARG A 76 7.40 -13.68 -0.62
C ARG A 76 8.31 -12.68 0.06
N ILE A 77 8.03 -12.44 1.32
CA ILE A 77 8.79 -11.53 2.17
C ILE A 77 9.29 -12.31 3.37
N VAL A 78 10.57 -12.16 3.69
CA VAL A 78 11.13 -12.69 4.93
C VAL A 78 11.01 -11.60 5.99
N PHE A 79 10.28 -11.91 7.06
CA PHE A 79 9.98 -10.97 8.13
C PHE A 79 10.09 -11.64 9.50
N LYS A 80 10.22 -10.81 10.53
CA LYS A 80 10.19 -11.24 11.94
C LYS A 80 9.17 -10.38 12.68
N LYS A 81 8.36 -10.99 13.55
CA LYS A 81 7.51 -10.27 14.49
C LYS A 81 8.42 -9.52 15.47
N ASP A 82 8.24 -8.22 15.56
CA ASP A 82 9.16 -7.31 16.27
C ASP A 82 8.45 -6.50 17.38
N GLY A 83 7.19 -6.82 17.65
CA GLY A 83 6.45 -6.34 18.81
C GLY A 83 5.02 -5.91 18.47
N HIS A 84 4.57 -4.81 19.08
CA HIS A 84 3.17 -4.38 19.07
C HIS A 84 3.05 -2.87 18.81
N LEU A 85 2.01 -2.48 18.08
CA LEU A 85 1.61 -1.11 17.80
C LEU A 85 0.18 -0.93 18.29
N GLU A 86 -0.04 0.07 19.13
CA GLU A 86 -1.37 0.48 19.58
C GLU A 86 -1.56 1.98 19.37
N ILE A 87 -2.73 2.35 18.87
CA ILE A 87 -3.18 3.73 18.74
C ILE A 87 -4.36 3.82 19.68
N ASN A 88 -4.22 4.56 20.77
CA ASN A 88 -5.28 4.75 21.76
C ASN A 88 -5.70 6.23 21.79
N GLU A 89 -6.46 6.65 22.79
CA GLU A 89 -7.00 8.01 22.81
C GLU A 89 -5.95 9.09 23.10
N GLU A 90 -4.84 8.75 23.74
CA GLU A 90 -3.86 9.73 24.26
C GLU A 90 -2.52 9.69 23.52
N ALA A 91 -2.16 8.52 22.99
CA ALA A 91 -0.82 8.24 22.49
C ALA A 91 -0.78 7.16 21.42
N ILE A 92 0.36 7.09 20.75
CA ILE A 92 0.77 5.90 19.98
C ILE A 92 1.75 5.11 20.85
N VAL A 93 1.36 3.89 21.20
CA VAL A 93 2.10 3.00 22.09
C VAL A 93 2.82 1.94 21.27
N ILE A 94 4.15 1.87 21.44
CA ILE A 94 5.02 0.90 20.77
C ILE A 94 5.58 -0.06 21.82
N ASN A 95 5.42 -1.37 21.57
CA ASN A 95 5.92 -2.46 22.40
C ASN A 95 5.50 -2.38 23.88
N HIS A 96 4.38 -1.72 24.18
CA HIS A 96 3.87 -1.46 25.54
C HIS A 96 4.81 -0.64 26.45
N SER A 97 5.89 -0.07 25.92
CA SER A 97 6.90 0.65 26.70
C SER A 97 7.14 2.08 26.22
N LEU A 98 7.14 2.30 24.90
CA LEU A 98 7.36 3.62 24.32
C LEU A 98 6.00 4.25 24.01
N ASN A 99 5.65 5.29 24.77
CA ASN A 99 4.43 6.06 24.58
C ASN A 99 4.79 7.40 23.92
N ILE A 100 4.31 7.62 22.70
CA ILE A 100 4.50 8.89 21.99
C ILE A 100 3.18 9.66 22.10
N LEU A 101 3.18 10.75 22.87
CA LEU A 101 1.98 11.55 23.10
C LEU A 101 1.64 12.35 21.85
N TYR A 102 0.35 12.56 21.56
CA TYR A 102 -0.04 13.21 20.30
C TYR A 102 0.50 14.65 20.13
N HIS A 103 0.63 15.40 21.23
CA HIS A 103 1.20 16.74 21.22
C HIS A 103 2.73 16.75 21.00
N GLU A 104 3.42 15.61 21.10
CA GLU A 104 4.86 15.54 20.81
C GLU A 104 5.12 15.30 19.31
N ILE A 105 4.08 15.00 18.53
CA ILE A 105 4.20 14.60 17.13
C ILE A 105 4.22 15.82 16.21
N LYS A 106 5.33 15.98 15.47
CA LYS A 106 5.49 17.02 14.43
C LYS A 106 5.07 16.56 13.04
N ASP A 107 5.25 15.28 12.73
CA ASP A 107 4.81 14.68 11.47
C ASP A 107 4.37 13.23 11.72
N ILE A 108 3.29 12.82 11.07
CA ILE A 108 2.86 11.42 11.07
C ILE A 108 2.47 11.02 9.66
N LYS A 109 2.79 9.78 9.27
CA LYS A 109 2.43 9.21 7.96
C LYS A 109 2.01 7.76 8.13
N PHE A 110 0.85 7.44 7.60
CA PHE A 110 0.36 6.08 7.47
C PHE A 110 0.48 5.63 6.01
N GLY A 111 1.27 4.59 5.78
CA GLY A 111 1.27 3.88 4.51
C GLY A 111 0.39 2.65 4.61
N ILE A 112 -0.87 2.77 4.23
CA ILE A 112 -1.82 1.66 4.20
C ILE A 112 -1.78 1.07 2.79
N VAL A 113 -1.14 -0.09 2.65
CA VAL A 113 -0.90 -0.76 1.37
C VAL A 113 -1.97 -1.80 1.09
N ALA A 114 -2.11 -2.79 1.97
CA ALA A 114 -3.05 -3.89 1.81
C ALA A 114 -3.18 -4.71 3.11
N TYR A 115 -4.30 -5.39 3.30
CA TYR A 115 -4.45 -6.43 4.33
C TYR A 115 -4.09 -7.82 3.80
N TYR A 116 -3.97 -8.79 4.71
CA TYR A 116 -3.63 -10.18 4.38
C TYR A 116 -4.65 -10.80 3.43
N GLY A 117 -4.17 -11.37 2.32
CA GLY A 117 -5.01 -12.00 1.30
C GLY A 117 -5.65 -11.01 0.32
N GLN A 118 -5.54 -9.69 0.52
CA GLN A 118 -6.04 -8.70 -0.42
C GLN A 118 -5.33 -8.84 -1.78
N ARG A 119 -6.10 -8.68 -2.85
CA ARG A 119 -5.55 -8.67 -4.21
C ARG A 119 -4.68 -7.44 -4.45
N ILE A 120 -3.47 -7.65 -4.93
CA ILE A 120 -2.46 -6.63 -5.27
C ILE A 120 -1.94 -6.83 -6.69
N ASN A 121 -1.17 -5.86 -7.20
CA ASN A 121 -0.48 -5.95 -8.49
C ASN A 121 -1.38 -6.22 -9.72
N MET A 122 -2.65 -5.80 -9.68
CA MET A 122 -3.64 -6.09 -10.74
C MET A 122 -3.29 -5.51 -12.12
N PHE A 123 -2.39 -4.53 -12.19
CA PHE A 123 -2.05 -3.82 -13.43
C PHE A 123 -0.72 -4.24 -14.07
N TYR A 124 -0.06 -5.29 -13.54
CA TYR A 124 1.18 -5.79 -14.12
C TYR A 124 0.92 -6.57 -15.42
N LYS A 125 1.70 -6.28 -16.47
CA LYS A 125 1.61 -6.98 -17.76
C LYS A 125 2.06 -8.44 -17.70
N ASN A 126 3.07 -8.72 -16.88
CA ASN A 126 3.61 -10.07 -16.69
C ASN A 126 3.01 -10.69 -15.43
N PRO A 127 2.86 -12.03 -15.37
CA PRO A 127 2.32 -12.70 -14.20
C PRO A 127 3.22 -12.44 -12.99
N VAL A 128 2.61 -11.95 -11.92
CA VAL A 128 3.24 -11.64 -10.63
C VAL A 128 2.31 -12.07 -9.50
N GLU A 129 2.83 -12.22 -8.30
CA GLU A 129 2.03 -12.49 -7.11
C GLU A 129 0.87 -11.50 -6.99
N GLN A 130 -0.34 -12.01 -6.76
CA GLN A 130 -1.53 -11.17 -6.59
C GLN A 130 -2.05 -11.15 -5.16
N LYS A 131 -1.48 -11.88 -4.20
CA LYS A 131 -1.92 -11.81 -2.80
C LYS A 131 -0.92 -11.14 -1.88
N SER A 132 -1.41 -10.23 -1.05
CA SER A 132 -0.62 -9.54 -0.03
C SER A 132 -0.49 -10.38 1.25
N LEU A 133 0.66 -10.30 1.93
CA LEU A 133 0.83 -10.79 3.29
C LEU A 133 0.32 -9.78 4.33
N GLY A 134 -0.03 -8.57 3.89
CA GLY A 134 -0.53 -7.50 4.75
C GLY A 134 0.53 -6.85 5.64
N ILE A 135 1.82 -7.13 5.44
CA ILE A 135 2.93 -6.66 6.31
C ILE A 135 3.65 -5.41 5.80
N LYS A 136 3.32 -4.97 4.58
CA LYS A 136 3.93 -3.78 3.95
C LYS A 136 3.35 -2.46 4.48
N ASN A 137 2.30 -2.53 5.30
CA ASN A 137 1.75 -1.34 5.94
C ASN A 137 2.80 -0.74 6.88
N TYR A 138 2.82 0.58 6.99
CA TYR A 138 3.77 1.26 7.86
C TYR A 138 3.20 2.50 8.51
N ILE A 139 3.79 2.85 9.64
CA ILE A 139 3.60 4.12 10.32
C ILE A 139 4.96 4.79 10.45
N SER A 140 5.01 6.09 10.19
CA SER A 140 6.17 6.94 10.42
C SER A 140 5.74 8.09 11.31
N ILE A 141 6.46 8.32 12.41
CA ILE A 141 6.18 9.37 13.39
C ILE A 141 7.48 10.14 13.58
N ALA A 142 7.43 11.46 13.46
CA ALA A 142 8.54 12.35 13.76
C ALA A 142 8.18 13.18 15.00
N THR A 143 9.06 13.16 15.99
CA THR A 143 9.05 14.05 17.16
C THR A 143 10.19 15.08 17.00
N ASP A 144 10.40 15.92 18.01
CA ASP A 144 11.52 16.87 18.00
C ASP A 144 12.90 16.17 18.07
N SER A 145 12.97 15.00 18.71
CA SER A 145 14.22 14.26 18.92
C SER A 145 14.46 13.17 17.87
N ASP A 146 13.40 12.47 17.45
CA ASP A 146 13.53 11.17 16.79
C ASP A 146 12.53 10.96 15.66
N ILE A 147 12.88 10.05 14.76
CA ILE A 147 11.98 9.56 13.71
C ILE A 147 11.80 8.05 13.88
N TYR A 148 10.56 7.68 14.19
CA TYR A 148 10.13 6.30 14.37
C TYR A 148 9.46 5.79 13.11
N LYS A 149 9.94 4.68 12.56
CA LYS A 149 9.32 4.04 11.39
C LYS A 149 9.16 2.54 11.62
N TYR A 150 7.92 2.08 11.52
CA TYR A 150 7.58 0.70 11.81
C TYR A 150 6.65 0.12 10.74
N ASN A 151 6.90 -1.14 10.38
CA ASN A 151 5.94 -1.92 9.61
C ASN A 151 5.00 -2.68 10.55
N PHE A 152 3.76 -2.85 10.14
CA PHE A 152 2.77 -3.61 10.88
C PHE A 152 1.91 -4.45 9.94
N LYS A 153 1.30 -5.50 10.49
CA LYS A 153 0.44 -6.40 9.73
C LYS A 153 -1.03 -6.03 9.91
N LEU A 154 -1.75 -5.99 8.80
CA LEU A 154 -3.21 -6.01 8.78
C LEU A 154 -3.67 -7.42 8.40
N GLU A 155 -4.34 -8.09 9.32
CA GLU A 155 -4.78 -9.49 9.22
C GLU A 155 -6.07 -9.66 8.41
N SER A 156 -6.88 -8.61 8.31
CA SER A 156 -8.20 -8.69 7.66
C SER A 156 -8.67 -7.35 7.10
N GLU A 157 -9.71 -7.40 6.26
CA GLU A 157 -10.42 -6.21 5.79
C GLU A 157 -11.07 -5.44 6.93
N VAL A 158 -11.55 -6.14 7.97
CA VAL A 158 -12.14 -5.51 9.16
C VAL A 158 -11.09 -4.64 9.84
N GLN A 159 -9.90 -5.20 10.11
CA GLN A 159 -8.80 -4.45 10.74
C GLN A 159 -8.32 -3.29 9.86
N PHE A 160 -8.32 -3.45 8.54
CA PHE A 160 -8.04 -2.36 7.60
C PHE A 160 -9.05 -1.22 7.77
N LYS A 161 -10.34 -1.56 7.85
CA LYS A 161 -11.39 -0.55 8.01
C LYS A 161 -11.33 0.11 9.39
N GLU A 162 -11.00 -0.62 10.44
CA GLU A 162 -10.79 -0.09 11.78
C GLU A 162 -9.62 0.91 11.82
N LEU A 163 -8.50 0.61 11.16
CA LEU A 163 -7.37 1.54 11.05
C LEU A 163 -7.78 2.84 10.37
N GLU A 164 -8.47 2.76 9.23
CA GLU A 164 -8.93 3.95 8.52
C GLU A 164 -9.89 4.79 9.39
N GLN A 165 -10.80 4.15 10.12
CA GLN A 165 -11.72 4.84 11.03
C GLN A 165 -10.94 5.53 12.15
N THR A 166 -9.98 4.82 12.76
CA THR A 166 -9.13 5.35 13.84
C THR A 166 -8.32 6.56 13.37
N ILE A 167 -7.75 6.51 12.15
CA ILE A 167 -7.02 7.66 11.59
C ILE A 167 -7.95 8.85 11.38
N PHE A 168 -9.18 8.62 10.90
CA PHE A 168 -10.14 9.68 10.69
C PHE A 168 -10.55 10.34 12.02
N GLU A 169 -10.86 9.54 13.04
CA GLU A 169 -11.14 10.02 14.41
C GLU A 169 -9.96 10.80 14.99
N LEU A 170 -8.73 10.29 14.81
CA LEU A 170 -7.52 10.97 15.29
C LEU A 170 -7.35 12.35 14.66
N VAL A 171 -7.54 12.45 13.34
CA VAL A 171 -7.44 13.73 12.61
C VAL A 171 -8.51 14.72 13.07
N GLN A 172 -9.71 14.25 13.40
CA GLN A 172 -10.79 15.10 13.91
C GLN A 172 -10.61 15.54 15.36
N SER A 173 -9.90 14.74 16.17
CA SER A 173 -9.78 14.95 17.63
C SER A 173 -9.00 16.20 18.06
N GLU A 174 -8.42 16.95 17.12
CA GLU A 174 -7.54 18.11 17.35
C GLU A 174 -6.27 17.85 18.18
N LYS A 175 -6.01 16.59 18.60
CA LYS A 175 -4.85 16.19 19.40
C LYS A 175 -3.50 16.31 18.69
N LEU A 176 -3.52 16.39 17.36
CA LEU A 176 -2.34 16.60 16.51
C LEU A 176 -2.14 18.10 16.25
N ASP A 177 -2.04 18.90 17.30
CA ASP A 177 -1.98 20.36 17.25
C ASP A 177 -0.68 20.92 16.63
N HIS A 178 0.42 20.20 16.80
CA HIS A 178 1.72 20.56 16.20
C HIS A 178 1.89 20.17 14.73
N ILE A 179 0.91 19.49 14.13
CA ILE A 179 0.91 19.14 12.71
C ILE A 179 0.10 20.18 11.93
N ASP A 180 0.72 20.75 10.89
CA ASP A 180 0.06 21.66 9.96
C ASP A 180 -1.27 21.08 9.43
N SER A 181 -2.32 21.91 9.40
CA SER A 181 -3.67 21.47 9.01
C SER A 181 -3.73 20.85 7.63
N LYS A 182 -2.90 21.29 6.67
CA LYS A 182 -2.87 20.68 5.33
C LYS A 182 -2.34 19.25 5.38
N ARG A 183 -1.31 19.02 6.19
CA ARG A 183 -0.76 17.67 6.41
C ARG A 183 -1.79 16.78 7.11
N ARG A 184 -2.52 17.30 8.10
CA ARG A 184 -3.60 16.56 8.77
C ARG A 184 -4.70 16.13 7.81
N ILE A 185 -5.16 17.02 6.93
CA ILE A 185 -6.18 16.69 5.92
C ILE A 185 -5.70 15.59 4.97
N LYS A 186 -4.40 15.57 4.63
CA LYS A 186 -3.82 14.52 3.77
C LYS A 186 -3.81 13.14 4.43
N LEU A 187 -3.88 13.05 5.76
CA LEU A 187 -3.98 11.77 6.48
C LEU A 187 -5.35 11.12 6.36
N VAL A 188 -6.40 11.91 6.05
CA VAL A 188 -7.75 11.38 5.95
C VAL A 188 -7.82 10.30 4.87
N PRO A 189 -8.23 9.06 5.22
CA PRO A 189 -8.36 7.98 4.25
C PRO A 189 -9.33 8.34 3.12
N ALA A 190 -9.03 7.86 1.91
CA ALA A 190 -9.77 8.26 0.70
C ALA A 190 -11.28 8.00 0.79
N ARG A 191 -11.69 6.92 1.48
CA ARG A 191 -13.10 6.57 1.67
C ARG A 191 -13.91 7.65 2.39
N PHE A 192 -13.27 8.44 3.25
CA PHE A 192 -13.95 9.48 4.04
C PHE A 192 -14.02 10.82 3.33
N LYS A 193 -13.19 11.06 2.30
CA LYS A 193 -13.10 12.37 1.63
C LYS A 193 -14.39 12.84 0.95
N LYS A 194 -15.36 11.95 0.75
CA LYS A 194 -16.68 12.27 0.19
C LYS A 194 -17.78 12.38 1.24
N THR A 195 -17.47 12.11 2.50
CA THR A 195 -18.47 12.11 3.58
C THR A 195 -18.80 13.53 4.04
N GLY A 196 -20.01 13.71 4.58
CA GLY A 196 -20.42 14.99 5.17
C GLY A 196 -19.56 15.39 6.37
N GLU A 197 -19.07 14.42 7.15
CA GLU A 197 -18.19 14.67 8.29
C GLU A 197 -16.83 15.24 7.86
N TYR A 198 -16.22 14.67 6.82
CA TYR A 198 -15.00 15.23 6.25
C TYR A 198 -15.22 16.65 5.71
N LYS A 199 -16.33 16.89 4.99
CA LYS A 199 -16.68 18.21 4.49
C LYS A 199 -16.82 19.24 5.62
N LYS A 200 -17.52 18.88 6.71
CA LYS A 200 -17.63 19.71 7.93
C LYS A 200 -16.26 19.98 8.56
N PHE A 201 -15.40 18.96 8.65
CA PHE A 201 -14.05 19.10 9.18
C PHE A 201 -13.22 20.10 8.35
N VAL A 202 -13.23 20.00 7.01
CA VAL A 202 -12.51 20.93 6.14
C VAL A 202 -13.05 22.36 6.30
N ILE A 203 -14.38 22.55 6.33
CA ILE A 203 -14.99 23.87 6.55
C ILE A 203 -14.53 24.47 7.88
N LYS A 204 -14.51 23.69 8.95
CA LYS A 204 -14.02 24.15 10.27
C LYS A 204 -12.58 24.68 10.16
N GLN A 205 -11.70 23.99 9.44
CA GLN A 205 -10.32 24.45 9.22
C GLN A 205 -10.22 25.75 8.40
N ILE A 206 -11.15 25.98 7.45
CA ILE A 206 -11.24 27.25 6.68
C ILE A 206 -11.65 28.40 7.59
N VAL A 207 -12.73 28.20 8.36
CA VAL A 207 -13.28 29.22 9.26
C VAL A 207 -12.28 29.61 10.35
N GLU A 208 -11.54 28.65 10.88
CA GLU A 208 -10.45 28.86 11.85
C GLU A 208 -9.17 29.47 11.21
N LYS A 209 -9.19 29.77 9.91
CA LYS A 209 -8.06 30.31 9.13
C LYS A 209 -6.80 29.45 9.21
N ARG A 210 -6.94 28.15 9.50
CA ARG A 210 -5.84 27.18 9.54
C ARG A 210 -5.43 26.71 8.13
N ILE A 211 -6.32 26.86 7.14
CA ILE A 211 -6.03 26.64 5.72
C ILE A 211 -6.56 27.82 4.89
N GLY A 212 -5.92 28.09 3.75
CA GLY A 212 -6.40 29.11 2.82
C GLY A 212 -7.75 28.72 2.22
N CYS A 213 -8.66 29.68 2.05
CA CYS A 213 -10.02 29.44 1.57
C CYS A 213 -10.07 28.65 0.26
N THR A 214 -9.36 29.11 -0.79
CA THR A 214 -9.39 28.46 -2.11
C THR A 214 -8.89 27.02 -2.04
N GLU A 215 -7.80 26.80 -1.31
CA GLU A 215 -7.23 25.46 -1.11
C GLU A 215 -8.18 24.56 -0.29
N GLY A 216 -8.79 25.10 0.75
CA GLY A 216 -9.77 24.37 1.56
C GLY A 216 -11.01 23.99 0.78
N LEU A 217 -11.53 24.87 -0.07
CA LEU A 217 -12.68 24.56 -0.93
C LEU A 217 -12.35 23.49 -1.98
N LEU A 218 -11.15 23.51 -2.54
CA LEU A 218 -10.67 22.43 -3.41
C LEU A 218 -10.59 21.09 -2.65
N LEU A 219 -10.13 21.11 -1.40
CA LEU A 219 -10.08 19.92 -0.54
C LEU A 219 -11.47 19.44 -0.09
N HIS A 220 -12.45 20.34 0.03
CA HIS A 220 -13.84 20.02 0.35
C HIS A 220 -14.54 19.27 -0.79
N GLY A 221 -14.20 19.59 -2.05
CA GLY A 221 -14.77 18.96 -3.24
C GLY A 221 -16.19 19.44 -3.53
N TYR A 222 -16.29 20.52 -4.30
CA TYR A 222 -17.53 21.05 -4.90
C TYR A 222 -17.70 20.52 -6.34
N ASN A 223 -18.94 20.48 -6.82
CA ASN A 223 -19.27 19.91 -8.14
C ASN A 223 -19.42 20.98 -9.23
N THR A 224 -19.75 22.22 -8.86
CA THR A 224 -19.95 23.34 -9.80
C THR A 224 -19.29 24.62 -9.31
N ASP A 225 -19.02 25.53 -10.24
CA ASP A 225 -18.45 26.85 -9.91
C ASP A 225 -19.43 27.71 -9.09
N ASP A 226 -20.74 27.55 -9.30
CA ASP A 226 -21.78 28.21 -8.50
C ASP A 226 -21.74 27.75 -7.05
N GLU A 227 -21.61 26.44 -6.80
CA GLU A 227 -21.45 25.89 -5.45
C GLU A 227 -20.17 26.43 -4.79
N ALA A 228 -19.08 26.52 -5.55
CA ALA A 228 -17.82 27.10 -5.07
C ALA A 228 -17.98 28.58 -4.67
N PHE A 229 -18.70 29.36 -5.49
CA PHE A 229 -18.97 30.77 -5.24
C PHE A 229 -19.80 30.97 -3.96
N GLU A 230 -20.87 30.19 -3.79
CA GLU A 230 -21.69 30.24 -2.58
C GLU A 230 -20.90 29.85 -1.32
N LEU A 231 -20.12 28.77 -1.38
CA LEU A 231 -19.29 28.33 -0.26
C LEU A 231 -18.23 29.38 0.10
N ARG A 232 -17.62 30.02 -0.90
CA ARG A 232 -16.65 31.09 -0.69
C ARG A 232 -17.29 32.30 -0.02
N LYS A 233 -18.47 32.73 -0.48
CA LYS A 233 -19.23 33.82 0.14
C LYS A 233 -19.59 33.50 1.59
N LYS A 234 -19.92 32.26 1.88
CA LYS A 234 -20.39 31.82 3.20
C LYS A 234 -19.28 31.66 4.23
N TYR A 235 -18.11 31.15 3.83
CA TYR A 235 -17.07 30.72 4.79
C TYR A 235 -15.74 31.47 4.67
N CYS A 236 -15.58 32.33 3.67
CA CYS A 236 -14.32 33.02 3.40
C CYS A 236 -14.44 34.55 3.40
N GLY A 237 -15.56 35.09 3.90
CA GLY A 237 -15.76 36.50 4.17
C GLY A 237 -15.08 36.97 5.44
#